data_AF-A0A067CME9-F1
#
_entry.id   AF-A0A067CME9-F1
#
_cell.length_a   1.000
_cell.length_b   1.000
_cell.length_c   1.000
_cell.angle_alpha   90.00
_cell.angle_beta   90.00
_cell.angle_gamma   90.00
#
_symmetry.space_group_name_H-M   'P 1'
#
loop_
_entity.id
_entity.type
_entity.pdbx_description
1 polymer ?
#
loop_
_entity_poly.entity_id
_entity_poly.type
_entity_poly.pdbx_seq_one_letter_code
_entity_poly.pdbx_strand_id
1 'polypeptide(L)'
;MSLACPQCTLENPLDVTHCVCCTSALPPDDRIRTLLNQVHSLASELHDARAIIASLSAAHRHVSPPVPRTPPTTVVNVNAQSLRRMGYRSLDAWLAASPHHKYVGRGMAARDGKPAMPGSVWGNPFKIGRAGTRDDVVQRYRDYITEKITRGDVDLSDVRGKVLGCWCKPEGCHGDVLAELADAHTE
;
A
#
# COMPACT_ATOMS: atom_id res chain seq x y z
N MET A 1 35.40 -17.00 -49.63
CA MET A 1 35.53 -18.26 -48.85
C MET A 1 34.68 -19.29 -49.57
N SER A 2 35.23 -20.46 -49.78
CA SER A 2 34.72 -21.52 -50.65
C SER A 2 34.89 -22.85 -49.95
N LEU A 3 34.02 -23.81 -50.26
CA LEU A 3 34.04 -25.14 -49.68
C LEU A 3 34.28 -26.18 -50.77
N ALA A 4 35.39 -26.92 -50.65
CA ALA A 4 35.74 -27.96 -51.60
C ALA A 4 34.80 -29.17 -51.44
N CYS A 5 34.25 -29.65 -52.55
CA CYS A 5 33.43 -30.84 -52.57
C CYS A 5 34.28 -32.07 -52.23
N PRO A 6 33.89 -32.93 -51.27
CA PRO A 6 34.66 -34.13 -50.93
C PRO A 6 34.65 -35.20 -52.03
N GLN A 7 33.76 -35.08 -53.04
CA GLN A 7 33.62 -36.05 -54.12
C GLN A 7 34.37 -35.64 -55.39
N CYS A 8 34.23 -34.37 -55.83
CA CYS A 8 34.84 -33.90 -57.08
C CYS A 8 35.88 -32.79 -56.89
N THR A 9 36.19 -32.41 -55.65
CA THR A 9 37.16 -31.35 -55.27
C THR A 9 36.86 -29.94 -55.79
N LEU A 10 35.73 -29.75 -56.49
CA LEU A 10 35.30 -28.43 -56.94
C LEU A 10 35.05 -27.50 -55.75
N GLU A 11 35.52 -26.27 -55.84
CA GLU A 11 35.24 -25.20 -54.87
C GLU A 11 33.82 -24.67 -55.07
N ASN A 12 32.98 -24.75 -54.03
CA ASN A 12 31.59 -24.28 -54.06
C ASN A 12 31.40 -23.05 -53.15
N PRO A 13 30.46 -22.14 -53.47
CA PRO A 13 30.02 -21.08 -52.56
C PRO A 13 29.49 -21.62 -51.22
N LEU A 14 29.55 -20.82 -50.15
CA LEU A 14 29.11 -21.24 -48.80
C LEU A 14 27.59 -21.30 -48.61
N ASP A 15 26.82 -20.75 -49.54
CA ASP A 15 25.36 -20.66 -49.51
C ASP A 15 24.67 -21.83 -50.24
N VAL A 16 25.42 -22.74 -50.86
CA VAL A 16 24.89 -23.96 -51.49
C VAL A 16 25.07 -25.18 -50.59
N THR A 17 24.04 -26.02 -50.50
CA THR A 17 24.04 -27.24 -49.68
C THR A 17 24.46 -28.50 -50.45
N HIS A 18 24.55 -28.40 -51.78
CA HIS A 18 24.94 -29.48 -52.69
C HIS A 18 25.94 -28.96 -53.72
N CYS A 19 26.86 -29.80 -54.16
CA CYS A 19 27.86 -29.43 -55.14
C CYS A 19 27.21 -29.10 -56.49
N VAL A 20 27.58 -27.96 -57.09
CA VAL A 20 27.04 -27.54 -58.39
C VAL A 20 27.45 -28.44 -59.55
N CYS A 21 28.50 -29.25 -59.38
CA CYS A 21 29.00 -30.18 -60.40
C CYS A 21 28.42 -31.58 -60.26
N CYS A 22 28.57 -32.21 -59.09
CA CYS A 22 28.22 -33.62 -58.89
C CYS A 22 27.00 -33.85 -58.00
N THR A 23 26.31 -32.78 -57.60
CA THR A 23 25.11 -32.77 -56.74
C THR A 23 25.23 -33.47 -55.39
N SER A 24 26.45 -33.87 -54.99
CA SER A 24 26.71 -34.46 -53.68
C SER A 24 26.52 -33.43 -52.57
N ALA A 25 25.96 -33.85 -51.45
CA ALA A 25 25.78 -32.99 -50.28
C ALA A 25 27.14 -32.44 -49.80
N LEU A 26 27.20 -31.13 -49.57
CA LEU A 26 28.40 -30.47 -49.08
C LEU A 26 28.37 -30.45 -47.54
N PRO A 27 29.48 -30.79 -46.87
CA PRO A 27 29.55 -30.66 -45.42
C PRO A 27 29.43 -29.17 -45.04
N PRO A 28 28.77 -28.81 -43.94
CA PRO A 28 28.74 -27.43 -43.47
C PRO A 28 30.17 -26.94 -43.21
N ASP A 29 30.48 -25.71 -43.64
CA ASP A 29 31.77 -25.07 -43.38
C ASP A 29 32.10 -25.10 -41.88
N ASP A 30 33.37 -25.30 -41.54
CA ASP A 30 33.81 -25.39 -40.15
C ASP A 30 33.43 -24.16 -39.33
N ARG A 31 33.32 -22.98 -39.95
CA ARG A 31 32.80 -21.77 -39.28
C ARG A 31 31.32 -21.86 -38.98
N ILE A 32 30.51 -22.38 -39.91
CA ILE A 32 29.07 -22.60 -39.69
C ILE A 32 28.87 -23.62 -38.57
N ARG A 33 29.62 -24.71 -38.58
CA ARG A 33 29.59 -25.71 -37.50
C ARG A 33 30.02 -25.11 -36.15
N THR A 34 31.07 -24.27 -36.14
CA THR A 34 31.53 -23.59 -34.92
C THR A 34 30.46 -22.64 -34.36
N LEU A 35 29.82 -21.84 -35.21
CA LEU A 35 28.75 -20.94 -34.79
C LEU A 35 27.54 -21.70 -34.24
N LEU A 36 27.13 -22.80 -34.87
CA LEU A 36 26.03 -23.64 -34.38
C LEU A 36 26.34 -24.26 -33.01
N ASN A 37 27.58 -24.66 -32.77
CA ASN A 37 28.02 -25.17 -31.47
C ASN A 37 28.02 -24.07 -30.40
N GLN A 38 28.45 -22.85 -30.74
CA GLN A 38 28.39 -21.70 -29.83
C GLN A 38 26.95 -21.35 -29.44
N VAL A 39 26.03 -21.34 -30.39
CA VAL A 39 24.60 -21.11 -30.13
C VAL A 39 24.02 -22.19 -29.20
N HIS A 40 24.38 -23.46 -29.40
CA HIS A 40 23.95 -24.54 -28.51
C HIS A 40 24.49 -24.39 -27.09
N SER A 41 25.77 -24.01 -26.92
CA SER A 41 26.36 -23.77 -25.59
C SER A 41 25.61 -22.67 -24.84
N LEU A 42 25.40 -21.52 -25.49
CA LEU A 42 24.69 -20.39 -24.89
C LEU A 42 23.24 -20.73 -24.53
N ALA A 43 22.56 -21.52 -25.37
CA ALA A 43 21.21 -21.98 -25.07
C ALA A 43 21.15 -22.89 -23.83
N SER A 44 22.15 -23.77 -23.66
CA SER A 44 22.27 -24.62 -22.47
C SER A 44 22.54 -23.79 -21.21
N GLU A 45 23.51 -22.88 -21.28
CA GLU A 45 23.85 -21.98 -20.16
C GLU A 45 22.65 -21.14 -19.72
N LEU A 46 21.84 -20.64 -20.68
CA LEU A 46 20.61 -19.91 -20.37
C LEU A 46 19.55 -20.80 -19.72
N HIS A 47 19.43 -22.06 -20.14
CA HIS A 47 18.51 -23.01 -19.54
C HIS A 47 18.88 -23.31 -18.08
N ASP A 48 20.16 -23.54 -17.81
CA ASP A 48 20.68 -23.81 -16.46
C ASP A 48 20.48 -22.60 -15.53
N ALA A 49 20.78 -21.39 -16.02
CA ALA A 49 20.54 -20.16 -15.27
C ALA A 49 19.06 -19.99 -14.92
N ARG A 50 18.14 -20.29 -15.84
CA ARG A 50 16.69 -20.25 -15.59
C ARG A 50 16.26 -21.28 -14.55
N ALA A 51 16.81 -22.50 -14.61
CA ALA A 51 16.53 -23.55 -13.62
C ALA A 51 17.00 -23.13 -12.21
N ILE A 52 18.18 -22.52 -12.10
CA ILE A 52 18.70 -22.00 -10.83
C ILE A 52 17.80 -20.90 -10.27
N ILE A 53 17.42 -19.91 -11.08
CA ILE A 53 16.51 -18.82 -10.67
C ILE A 53 15.16 -19.38 -10.21
N ALA A 54 14.60 -20.35 -10.93
CA ALA A 54 13.37 -21.03 -10.54
C ALA A 54 13.53 -21.75 -9.18
N SER A 55 14.65 -22.44 -8.96
CA SER A 55 14.91 -23.13 -7.69
C SER A 55 15.09 -22.19 -6.50
N LEU A 56 15.73 -21.02 -6.69
CA LEU A 56 15.86 -19.99 -5.67
C LEU A 56 14.50 -19.37 -5.32
N SER A 57 13.63 -19.19 -6.31
CA SER A 57 12.25 -18.72 -6.09
C SER A 57 11.40 -19.70 -5.28
N ALA A 58 11.61 -21.01 -5.47
CA ALA A 58 10.95 -22.06 -4.70
C ALA A 58 11.53 -22.23 -3.28
N ALA A 59 12.83 -21.94 -3.09
CA ALA A 59 13.50 -21.99 -1.79
C ALA A 59 13.17 -20.78 -0.89
N HIS A 60 12.67 -19.68 -1.47
CA HIS A 60 12.01 -18.61 -0.73
C HIS A 60 10.65 -19.09 -0.25
N ARG A 61 10.66 -19.86 0.84
CA ARG A 61 9.47 -20.22 1.63
C ARG A 61 8.61 -18.97 1.77
N HIS A 62 7.31 -19.14 1.57
CA HIS A 62 6.26 -18.16 1.86
C HIS A 62 6.50 -17.46 3.20
N VAL A 63 7.19 -16.31 3.17
CA VAL A 63 6.89 -15.23 4.09
C VAL A 63 5.56 -14.70 3.59
N SER A 64 4.48 -15.02 4.29
CA SER A 64 3.19 -14.39 4.01
C SER A 64 3.43 -12.89 3.88
N PRO A 65 2.93 -12.22 2.82
CA PRO A 65 3.02 -10.77 2.74
C PRO A 65 2.51 -10.19 4.04
N PRO A 66 3.17 -9.16 4.62
CA PRO A 66 2.65 -8.53 5.83
C PRO A 66 1.20 -8.15 5.55
N VAL A 67 0.27 -8.72 6.32
CA VAL A 67 -1.14 -8.29 6.30
C VAL A 67 -1.09 -6.76 6.36
N PRO A 68 -1.72 -6.02 5.42
CA PRO A 68 -1.72 -4.57 5.48
C PRO A 68 -2.37 -4.18 6.81
N ARG A 69 -1.53 -3.80 7.78
CA ARG A 69 -1.99 -3.35 9.09
C ARG A 69 -2.78 -2.09 8.84
N THR A 70 -4.02 -2.04 9.32
CA THR A 70 -4.81 -0.82 9.32
C THR A 70 -3.93 0.31 9.86
N PRO A 71 -3.86 1.49 9.20
CA PRO A 71 -3.06 2.59 9.71
C PRO A 71 -3.55 2.97 11.12
N PRO A 72 -2.70 3.56 11.97
CA PRO A 72 -3.11 3.98 13.30
C PRO A 72 -4.19 5.06 13.22
N THR A 73 -5.10 5.03 14.18
CA THR A 73 -6.09 6.08 14.37
C THR A 73 -5.40 7.32 14.93
N THR A 74 -5.60 8.48 14.32
CA THR A 74 -4.92 9.73 14.73
C THR A 74 -5.91 10.83 15.04
N VAL A 75 -5.48 11.90 15.73
CA VAL A 75 -6.33 13.01 16.12
C VAL A 75 -5.71 14.34 15.70
N VAL A 76 -6.49 15.19 15.04
CA VAL A 76 -6.07 16.53 14.59
C VAL A 76 -6.97 17.63 15.14
N ASN A 77 -6.40 18.80 15.33
CA ASN A 77 -7.17 20.00 15.64
C ASN A 77 -7.88 20.51 14.37
N VAL A 78 -9.20 20.65 14.43
CA VAL A 78 -10.03 21.15 13.32
C VAL A 78 -10.53 22.58 13.53
N ASN A 79 -9.85 23.38 14.35
CA ASN A 79 -10.10 24.82 14.44
C ASN A 79 -9.69 25.50 13.13
N ALA A 80 -10.23 26.70 12.89
CA ALA A 80 -10.01 27.39 11.62
C ALA A 80 -8.53 27.66 11.33
N GLN A 81 -7.70 27.90 12.35
CA GLN A 81 -6.26 28.12 12.17
C GLN A 81 -5.54 26.83 11.74
N SER A 82 -5.85 25.71 12.39
CA SER A 82 -5.23 24.41 12.11
C SER A 82 -5.65 23.89 10.74
N LEU A 83 -6.93 24.02 10.38
CA LEU A 83 -7.42 23.68 9.05
C LEU A 83 -6.70 24.48 7.96
N ARG A 84 -6.57 25.81 8.12
CA ARG A 84 -5.83 26.65 7.18
C ARG A 84 -4.36 26.24 7.05
N ARG A 85 -3.70 25.90 8.17
CA ARG A 85 -2.32 25.40 8.18
C ARG A 85 -2.18 24.08 7.41
N MET A 86 -3.19 23.22 7.48
CA MET A 86 -3.28 21.98 6.72
C MET A 86 -3.76 22.18 5.27
N GLY A 87 -4.03 23.43 4.84
CA GLY A 87 -4.48 23.74 3.47
C GLY A 87 -5.99 23.65 3.24
N TYR A 88 -6.80 23.48 4.28
CA TYR A 88 -8.26 23.37 4.19
C TYR A 88 -8.96 24.69 4.55
N ARG A 89 -9.94 25.08 3.74
CA ARG A 89 -10.71 26.32 3.94
C ARG A 89 -11.76 26.23 5.06
N SER A 90 -12.26 25.03 5.33
CA SER A 90 -13.32 24.77 6.31
C SER A 90 -13.27 23.31 6.81
N LEU A 91 -14.05 23.01 7.85
CA LEU A 91 -14.23 21.63 8.31
C LEU A 91 -14.85 20.76 7.20
N ASP A 92 -15.85 21.28 6.48
CA ASP A 92 -16.50 20.57 5.38
C ASP A 92 -15.50 20.24 4.26
N ALA A 93 -14.62 21.17 3.91
CA ALA A 93 -13.56 20.92 2.94
C ALA A 93 -12.58 19.83 3.40
N TRP A 94 -12.28 19.78 4.71
CA TRP A 94 -11.45 18.72 5.28
C TRP A 94 -12.17 17.37 5.28
N LEU A 95 -13.44 17.31 5.67
CA LEU A 95 -14.25 16.08 5.64
C LEU A 95 -14.42 15.55 4.21
N ALA A 96 -14.62 16.43 3.23
CA ALA A 96 -14.75 16.05 1.83
C ALA A 96 -13.43 15.58 1.19
N ALA A 97 -12.28 15.96 1.76
CA ALA A 97 -10.97 15.64 1.19
C ALA A 97 -10.55 14.17 1.36
N SER A 98 -11.14 13.44 2.31
CA SER A 98 -10.82 12.02 2.52
C SER A 98 -11.95 11.30 3.24
N PRO A 99 -12.33 10.08 2.82
CA PRO A 99 -13.30 9.25 3.56
C PRO A 99 -12.76 8.78 4.92
N HIS A 100 -11.44 8.90 5.14
CA HIS A 100 -10.80 8.60 6.42
C HIS A 100 -10.82 9.79 7.39
N HIS A 101 -11.29 10.97 6.97
CA HIS A 101 -11.45 12.11 7.88
C HIS A 101 -12.81 12.03 8.57
N LYS A 102 -12.80 12.10 9.91
CA LYS A 102 -14.02 11.98 10.69
C LYS A 102 -14.10 12.98 11.83
N TYR A 103 -15.16 13.76 11.85
CA TYR A 103 -15.42 14.66 12.96
C TYR A 103 -15.99 13.88 14.16
N VAL A 104 -15.36 14.03 15.33
CA VAL A 104 -15.73 13.33 16.58
C VAL A 104 -16.14 14.29 17.69
N GLY A 105 -16.23 15.59 17.40
CA GLY A 105 -16.55 16.60 18.40
C GLY A 105 -18.05 16.77 18.66
N ARG A 106 -18.35 17.70 19.58
CA ARG A 106 -19.71 18.08 19.95
C ARG A 106 -20.38 18.93 18.86
N GLY A 107 -21.70 18.94 18.84
CA GLY A 107 -22.46 19.86 18.00
C GLY A 107 -22.33 21.30 18.50
N MET A 108 -22.50 22.25 17.60
CA MET A 108 -22.53 23.68 17.91
C MET A 108 -23.89 24.25 17.49
N ALA A 109 -24.52 25.03 18.37
CA ALA A 109 -25.70 25.78 18.00
C ALA A 109 -25.36 26.86 16.96
N ALA A 110 -26.35 27.28 16.19
CA ALA A 110 -26.20 28.39 15.26
C ALA A 110 -25.77 29.66 16.03
N ARG A 111 -24.72 30.34 15.55
CA ARG A 111 -24.17 31.53 16.21
C ARG A 111 -23.43 32.41 15.20
N ASP A 112 -23.52 33.72 15.36
CA ASP A 112 -22.79 34.71 14.55
C ASP A 112 -22.95 34.49 13.03
N GLY A 113 -24.19 34.20 12.60
CA GLY A 113 -24.53 33.92 11.19
C GLY A 113 -24.09 32.55 10.66
N LYS A 114 -23.49 31.69 11.51
CA LYS A 114 -23.13 30.31 11.15
C LYS A 114 -24.27 29.35 11.49
N PRO A 115 -24.61 28.40 10.60
CA PRO A 115 -25.64 27.41 10.88
C PRO A 115 -25.23 26.50 12.04
N ALA A 116 -26.22 25.84 12.65
CA ALA A 116 -25.96 24.82 13.64
C ALA A 116 -25.20 23.64 13.00
N MET A 117 -24.23 23.11 13.72
CA MET A 117 -23.45 21.95 13.33
C MET A 117 -23.86 20.75 14.17
N PRO A 118 -24.26 19.62 13.57
CA PRO A 118 -24.60 18.42 14.31
C PRO A 118 -23.38 17.87 15.07
N GLY A 119 -23.63 17.28 16.24
CA GLY A 119 -22.60 16.59 17.00
C GLY A 119 -22.34 15.19 16.47
N SER A 120 -21.15 14.67 16.75
CA SER A 120 -20.83 13.28 16.51
C SER A 120 -21.39 12.38 17.63
N VAL A 121 -21.74 11.13 17.31
CA VAL A 121 -22.06 10.08 18.30
C VAL A 121 -20.89 9.83 19.26
N TRP A 122 -19.68 10.18 18.81
CA TRP A 122 -18.42 10.10 19.53
C TRP A 122 -18.13 11.35 20.38
N GLY A 123 -18.98 12.38 20.32
CA GLY A 123 -18.78 13.62 21.06
C GLY A 123 -18.81 13.40 22.57
N ASN A 124 -17.84 14.00 23.27
CA ASN A 124 -17.83 13.95 24.74
C ASN A 124 -19.09 14.65 25.32
N PRO A 125 -19.90 14.01 26.17
CA PRO A 125 -21.07 14.64 26.78
C PRO A 125 -20.71 15.56 27.96
N PHE A 126 -19.53 15.40 28.57
CA PHE A 126 -19.08 16.13 29.75
C PHE A 126 -18.40 17.46 29.36
N LYS A 127 -18.77 18.56 30.01
CA LYS A 127 -18.23 19.91 29.74
C LYS A 127 -17.29 20.34 30.86
N ILE A 128 -16.13 20.90 30.48
CA ILE A 128 -15.16 21.49 31.41
C ILE A 128 -15.85 22.57 32.26
N GLY A 129 -15.44 22.68 33.51
CA GLY A 129 -16.08 23.53 34.52
C GLY A 129 -17.19 22.77 35.21
N ARG A 130 -18.34 22.57 34.54
CA ARG A 130 -19.51 21.92 35.14
C ARG A 130 -19.25 20.49 35.60
N ALA A 131 -18.46 19.73 34.83
CA ALA A 131 -18.17 18.33 35.08
C ALA A 131 -16.76 18.08 35.63
N GLY A 132 -16.02 19.14 35.94
CA GLY A 132 -14.65 19.09 36.45
C GLY A 132 -13.63 19.77 35.54
N THR A 133 -12.35 19.49 35.82
CA THR A 133 -11.22 19.89 35.01
C THR A 133 -11.23 19.19 33.64
N ARG A 134 -10.29 19.55 32.77
CA ARG A 134 -10.11 18.86 31.49
C ARG A 134 -9.84 17.37 31.69
N ASP A 135 -8.98 17.03 32.63
CA ASP A 135 -8.58 15.66 32.90
C ASP A 135 -9.76 14.86 33.47
N ASP A 136 -10.55 15.45 34.38
CA ASP A 136 -11.79 14.83 34.89
C ASP A 136 -12.77 14.53 33.75
N VAL A 137 -12.95 15.48 32.83
CA VAL A 137 -13.87 15.36 31.69
C VAL A 137 -13.39 14.34 30.66
N VAL A 138 -12.08 14.19 30.48
CA VAL A 138 -11.49 13.17 29.60
C VAL A 138 -11.57 11.78 30.25
N GLN A 139 -11.31 11.67 31.54
CA GLN A 139 -11.42 10.41 32.27
C GLN A 139 -12.86 9.91 32.31
N ARG A 140 -13.82 10.78 32.68
CA ARG A 140 -15.25 10.43 32.66
C ARG A 140 -15.72 10.03 31.26
N TYR A 141 -15.14 10.64 30.22
CA TYR A 141 -15.43 10.25 28.85
C TYR A 141 -14.90 8.85 28.52
N ARG A 142 -13.69 8.49 28.97
CA ARG A 142 -13.15 7.13 28.82
C ARG A 142 -14.09 6.10 29.43
N ASP A 143 -14.53 6.33 30.66
CA ASP A 143 -15.43 5.40 31.34
C ASP A 143 -16.76 5.27 30.57
N TYR A 144 -17.35 6.41 30.20
CA TYR A 144 -18.59 6.48 29.42
C TYR A 144 -18.51 5.75 28.08
N ILE A 145 -17.45 5.98 27.30
CA ILE A 145 -17.34 5.40 25.96
C ILE A 145 -17.01 3.91 26.03
N THR A 146 -16.18 3.50 26.98
CA THR A 146 -15.84 2.08 27.22
C THR A 146 -17.10 1.30 27.58
N GLU A 147 -17.95 1.83 28.45
CA GLU A 147 -19.23 1.21 28.78
C GLU A 147 -20.12 1.06 27.54
N LYS A 148 -20.27 2.11 26.73
CA LYS A 148 -21.07 2.05 25.49
C LYS A 148 -20.54 1.01 24.50
N ILE A 149 -19.23 0.94 24.31
CA ILE A 149 -18.59 -0.06 23.44
C ILE A 149 -18.87 -1.47 23.98
N THR A 150 -18.71 -1.67 25.29
CA THR A 150 -18.95 -2.97 25.94
C THR A 150 -20.41 -3.43 25.81
N ARG A 151 -21.36 -2.49 25.86
CA ARG A 151 -22.79 -2.78 25.62
C ARG A 151 -23.16 -2.97 24.15
N GLY A 152 -22.25 -2.68 23.21
CA GLY A 152 -22.52 -2.72 21.78
C GLY A 152 -23.34 -1.53 21.25
N ASP A 153 -23.45 -0.44 22.02
CA ASP A 153 -24.18 0.76 21.61
C ASP A 153 -23.49 1.50 20.46
N VAL A 154 -22.16 1.34 20.34
CA VAL A 154 -21.30 1.94 19.33
C VAL A 154 -20.20 0.96 18.91
N ASP A 155 -19.74 1.05 17.67
CA ASP A 155 -18.70 0.19 17.10
C ASP A 155 -17.46 1.02 16.71
N LEU A 156 -16.28 0.60 17.17
CA LEU A 156 -14.99 1.24 16.89
C LEU A 156 -14.55 1.09 15.43
N SER A 157 -15.14 0.18 14.65
CA SER A 157 -14.85 0.02 13.21
C SER A 157 -15.02 1.34 12.43
N ASP A 158 -15.91 2.22 12.90
CA ASP A 158 -16.20 3.51 12.28
C ASP A 158 -15.12 4.58 12.56
N VAL A 159 -14.23 4.37 13.53
CA VAL A 159 -13.13 5.29 13.85
C VAL A 159 -11.75 4.68 13.60
N ARG A 160 -11.64 3.35 13.53
CA ARG A 160 -10.37 2.65 13.36
C ARG A 160 -9.67 3.05 12.06
N GLY A 161 -8.39 3.41 12.17
CA GLY A 161 -7.53 3.85 11.07
C GLY A 161 -7.96 5.14 10.39
N LYS A 162 -8.78 5.95 11.07
CA LYS A 162 -9.20 7.27 10.59
C LYS A 162 -8.40 8.40 11.22
N VAL A 163 -8.47 9.56 10.60
CA VAL A 163 -8.01 10.83 11.17
C VAL A 163 -9.22 11.51 11.82
N LEU A 164 -9.19 11.58 13.14
CA LEU A 164 -10.27 12.12 13.97
C LEU A 164 -10.09 13.63 14.16
N GLY A 165 -11.12 14.40 13.81
CA GLY A 165 -11.16 15.84 13.97
C GLY A 165 -11.79 16.25 15.29
N CYS A 166 -11.06 16.98 16.14
CA CYS A 166 -11.57 17.54 17.38
C CYS A 166 -10.99 18.94 17.66
N TRP A 167 -11.74 19.82 18.33
CA TRP A 167 -11.21 21.14 18.74
C TRP A 167 -10.36 21.13 20.00
N CYS A 168 -10.39 20.05 20.80
CA CYS A 168 -9.70 20.02 22.09
C CYS A 168 -8.17 19.92 21.98
N LYS A 169 -7.64 19.33 20.90
CA LYS A 169 -6.20 19.27 20.66
C LYS A 169 -5.61 20.69 20.60
N PRO A 170 -4.36 20.94 21.01
CA PRO A 170 -3.35 19.96 21.44
C PRO A 170 -3.48 19.49 22.89
N GLU A 171 -4.34 20.10 23.69
CA GLU A 171 -4.59 19.70 25.08
C GLU A 171 -5.28 18.33 25.15
N GLY A 172 -5.42 17.79 26.37
CA GLY A 172 -6.15 16.54 26.64
C GLY A 172 -7.48 16.47 25.89
N CYS A 173 -7.60 15.50 24.99
CA CYS A 173 -8.68 15.40 24.03
C CYS A 173 -9.37 14.04 24.13
N HIS A 174 -10.70 14.04 24.08
CA HIS A 174 -11.48 12.81 24.07
C HIS A 174 -11.22 11.95 22.82
N GLY A 175 -10.81 12.60 21.71
CA GLY A 175 -10.40 11.91 20.50
C GLY A 175 -9.17 11.02 20.71
N ASP A 176 -8.26 11.37 21.64
CA ASP A 176 -7.09 10.54 21.95
C ASP A 176 -7.51 9.23 22.58
N VAL A 177 -8.49 9.28 23.49
CA VAL A 177 -9.10 8.08 24.09
C VAL A 177 -9.73 7.18 23.03
N LEU A 178 -10.45 7.76 22.07
CA LEU A 178 -11.05 7.00 20.97
C LEU A 178 -10.00 6.32 20.10
N ALA A 179 -8.94 7.05 19.75
CA ALA A 179 -7.86 6.52 18.92
C ALA A 179 -7.15 5.34 19.61
N GLU A 180 -6.84 5.50 20.91
CA GLU A 180 -6.23 4.44 21.72
C GLU A 180 -7.12 3.19 21.77
N LEU A 181 -8.41 3.34 22.08
CA LEU A 181 -9.34 2.21 22.12
C LEU A 181 -9.50 1.55 20.74
N ALA A 182 -9.61 2.34 19.67
CA ALA A 182 -9.78 1.83 18.31
C ALA A 182 -8.60 0.95 17.86
N ASP A 183 -7.38 1.35 18.24
CA ASP A 183 -6.14 0.69 17.86
C ASP A 183 -5.76 -0.47 18.82
N ALA A 184 -6.18 -0.42 20.09
CA ALA A 184 -5.94 -1.50 21.05
C ALA A 184 -6.68 -2.79 20.71
N HIS A 185 -7.86 -2.70 20.06
CA HIS A 185 -8.64 -3.86 19.62
C HIS A 185 -8.18 -4.42 18.25
N THR A 186 -6.88 -4.34 17.96
CA THR A 186 -6.25 -4.94 16.78
C THR A 186 -5.70 -6.32 17.13
N GLU A 187 -6.58 -7.26 17.47
CA GLU A 187 -6.27 -8.69 17.60
C GLU A 187 -7.32 -9.52 16.85
#